data_AF-A0A9R0I1Y8-F1
#
_entry.id   AF-A0A9R0I1Y8-F1
#
_cell.length_a   1.000
_cell.length_b   1.000
_cell.length_c   1.000
_cell.angle_alpha   90.00
_cell.angle_beta   90.00
_cell.angle_gamma   90.00
#
_symmetry.space_group_name_H-M   'P 1'
#
loop_
_entity.id
_entity.type
_entity.pdbx_description
1 polymer ?
#
loop_
_entity_poly.entity_id
_entity_poly.type
_entity_poly.pdbx_seq_one_letter_code
_entity_poly.pdbx_strand_id
1 'polypeptide(L)'
;HKAKLSWLKDGDENTSLFHQSIKTRKVQNQVYSIYDMQGEWKDTADGVSKAFLDYYKMLLGSTSDNRTPVNKEVVQQGPVCLDHHKAILNAPYTADEVKKDLFSIPGIKAPGPDGFGSYFYKDAWHIVGDEVIAAILDMLQQGRILKEVNHTVITLIPKTKCPKDVSEFRPISCCNTIYKCITKVLCGRLRQVLPDLIMENQGGFVHGRYIVHNIMVVQDLVRHYGRKGVKPSCLMKIDLQKAYDTVVWQFLQEML
;
A
#
# COMPACT_ATOMS: atom_id res chain seq x y z
N HIS A 1 22.20 16.92 16.89
CA HIS A 1 21.73 18.13 16.16
C HIS A 1 22.59 18.47 14.93
N LYS A 2 23.94 18.51 15.01
CA LYS A 2 24.82 18.77 13.84
C LYS A 2 24.75 17.72 12.70
N ALA A 3 24.53 16.44 13.03
CA ALA A 3 24.46 15.36 12.02
C ALA A 3 23.24 15.46 11.07
N LYS A 4 22.11 16.01 11.53
CA LYS A 4 20.93 16.24 10.67
C LYS A 4 21.13 17.41 9.70
N LEU A 5 21.92 18.42 10.09
CA LEU A 5 22.23 19.59 9.26
C LEU A 5 23.18 19.25 8.11
N SER A 6 24.15 18.37 8.31
CA SER A 6 25.04 17.91 7.23
C SER A 6 24.33 16.98 6.24
N TRP A 7 23.43 16.08 6.70
CA TRP A 7 22.62 15.27 5.77
C TRP A 7 21.69 16.10 4.87
N LEU A 8 21.09 17.17 5.43
CA LEU A 8 20.22 18.09 4.68
C LEU A 8 20.97 18.91 3.62
N LYS A 9 22.29 19.05 3.74
CA LYS A 9 23.12 19.91 2.87
C LYS A 9 23.96 19.11 1.87
N ASP A 10 24.52 17.97 2.32
CA ASP A 10 25.53 17.20 1.58
C ASP A 10 25.03 15.80 1.17
N GLY A 11 23.81 15.42 1.59
CA GLY A 11 23.26 14.07 1.44
C GLY A 11 22.65 13.73 0.09
N ASP A 12 22.45 14.74 -0.79
CA ASP A 12 22.00 14.56 -2.19
C ASP A 12 23.11 14.89 -3.20
N GLU A 13 24.26 15.40 -2.73
CA GLU A 13 25.43 15.67 -3.53
C GLU A 13 26.38 14.46 -3.54
N ASN A 14 27.19 14.32 -4.60
CA ASN A 14 28.17 13.25 -4.76
C ASN A 14 29.36 13.39 -3.79
N THR A 15 29.09 13.34 -2.49
CA THR A 15 30.04 13.61 -1.41
C THR A 15 30.54 12.32 -0.77
N SER A 16 31.71 12.37 -0.13
CA SER A 16 32.24 11.22 0.63
C SER A 16 31.30 10.78 1.75
N LEU A 17 30.56 11.72 2.37
CA LEU A 17 29.54 11.46 3.38
C LEU A 17 28.34 10.69 2.81
N PHE A 18 27.86 11.07 1.61
CA PHE A 18 26.82 10.31 0.90
C PHE A 18 27.27 8.87 0.63
N HIS A 19 28.46 8.68 0.08
CA HIS A 19 29.01 7.35 -0.19
C HIS A 19 29.24 6.51 1.06
N GLN A 20 29.72 7.10 2.15
CA GLN A 20 29.86 6.40 3.44
C GLN A 20 28.50 5.98 4.00
N SER A 21 27.49 6.86 3.93
CA SER A 21 26.14 6.52 4.38
C SER A 21 25.50 5.39 3.55
N ILE A 22 25.74 5.38 2.24
CA ILE A 22 25.29 4.30 1.33
C ILE A 22 26.02 3.01 1.66
N LYS A 23 27.34 3.03 1.90
CA LYS A 23 28.10 1.84 2.31
C LYS A 23 27.57 1.27 3.63
N THR A 24 27.34 2.12 4.64
CA THR A 24 26.76 1.68 5.92
C THR A 24 25.36 1.10 5.74
N ARG A 25 24.48 1.75 4.96
CA ARG A 25 23.15 1.21 4.65
C ARG A 25 23.23 -0.09 3.86
N LYS A 26 24.16 -0.22 2.92
CA LYS A 26 24.32 -1.43 2.11
C LYS A 26 24.74 -2.61 2.99
N VAL A 27 25.68 -2.41 3.91
CA VAL A 27 26.07 -3.43 4.89
C VAL A 27 24.93 -3.78 5.84
N GLN A 28 24.17 -2.79 6.32
CA GLN A 28 23.03 -3.02 7.22
C GLN A 28 21.83 -3.71 6.56
N ASN A 29 21.59 -3.43 5.28
CA ASN A 29 20.46 -3.98 4.53
C ASN A 29 20.81 -5.29 3.80
N GLN A 30 22.10 -5.65 3.73
CA GLN A 30 22.51 -6.90 3.12
C GLN A 30 22.22 -8.06 4.06
N VAL A 31 21.36 -8.97 3.62
CA VAL A 31 21.04 -10.19 4.34
C VAL A 31 22.07 -11.25 3.95
N TYR A 32 23.00 -11.55 4.86
CA TYR A 32 24.02 -12.58 4.65
C TYR A 32 23.50 -13.98 4.94
N SER A 33 22.54 -14.09 5.85
CA SER A 33 21.98 -15.36 6.27
C SER A 33 20.56 -15.21 6.79
N ILE A 34 19.74 -16.25 6.63
CA ILE A 34 18.34 -16.25 7.03
C ILE A 34 17.83 -17.69 7.25
N TYR A 35 16.85 -17.87 8.13
CA TYR A 35 16.04 -19.09 8.16
C TYR A 35 14.98 -19.06 7.05
N ASP A 36 14.86 -20.17 6.32
CA ASP A 36 13.78 -20.37 5.35
C ASP A 36 12.47 -20.80 6.01
N MET A 37 11.45 -21.08 5.20
CA MET A 37 10.12 -21.48 5.68
C MET A 37 10.07 -22.86 6.33
N GLN A 38 11.10 -23.68 6.14
CA GLN A 38 11.26 -25.00 6.75
C GLN A 38 12.06 -24.93 8.06
N GLY A 39 12.55 -23.74 8.43
CA GLY A 39 13.42 -23.55 9.60
C GLY A 39 14.89 -23.91 9.31
N GLU A 40 15.26 -24.07 8.04
CA GLU A 40 16.63 -24.38 7.65
C GLU A 40 17.45 -23.10 7.49
N TRP A 41 18.65 -23.09 8.06
CA TRP A 41 19.56 -21.94 7.96
C TRP A 41 20.20 -21.86 6.57
N LYS A 42 20.11 -20.69 5.94
CA LYS A 42 20.79 -20.38 4.68
C LYS A 42 21.83 -19.29 4.92
N ASP A 43 23.06 -19.52 4.48
CA ASP A 43 24.20 -18.62 4.62
C ASP A 43 24.95 -18.36 3.30
N THR A 44 24.46 -18.93 2.20
CA THR A 44 24.93 -18.65 0.84
C THR A 44 24.04 -17.62 0.17
N ALA A 45 24.62 -16.78 -0.70
CA ALA A 45 23.86 -15.73 -1.41
C ALA A 45 22.68 -16.29 -2.22
N ASP A 46 22.89 -17.41 -2.91
CA ASP A 46 21.85 -18.10 -3.66
C ASP A 46 20.80 -18.74 -2.73
N GLY A 47 21.23 -19.33 -1.61
CA GLY A 47 20.34 -19.90 -0.60
C GLY A 47 19.41 -18.86 0.02
N VAL A 48 19.95 -17.70 0.41
CA VAL A 48 19.17 -16.57 0.94
C VAL A 48 18.21 -16.04 -0.12
N SER A 49 18.68 -15.83 -1.35
CA SER A 49 17.84 -15.34 -2.46
C SER A 49 16.68 -16.29 -2.75
N LYS A 50 16.96 -17.60 -2.79
CA LYS A 50 15.95 -18.64 -2.99
C LYS A 50 14.94 -18.68 -1.85
N ALA A 51 15.38 -18.58 -0.59
CA ALA A 51 14.49 -18.57 0.57
C ALA A 51 13.46 -17.42 0.49
N PHE A 52 13.90 -16.21 0.11
CA PHE A 52 12.99 -15.09 -0.11
C PHE A 52 12.07 -15.30 -1.32
N LEU A 53 12.61 -15.76 -2.44
CA LEU A 53 11.81 -15.99 -3.65
C LEU A 53 10.70 -17.02 -3.40
N ASP A 54 11.03 -18.16 -2.80
CA ASP A 54 10.07 -19.22 -2.52
C ASP A 54 8.99 -18.73 -1.55
N TYR A 55 9.38 -17.98 -0.50
CA TYR A 55 8.45 -17.37 0.43
C TYR A 55 7.47 -16.39 -0.24
N TYR A 56 7.98 -15.43 -1.03
CA TYR A 56 7.14 -14.40 -1.63
C TYR A 56 6.34 -14.90 -2.84
N LYS A 57 6.83 -15.90 -3.57
CA LYS A 57 6.03 -16.60 -4.59
C LYS A 57 4.85 -17.32 -3.96
N MET A 58 5.06 -18.02 -2.85
CA MET A 58 3.98 -18.66 -2.12
C MET A 58 3.00 -17.63 -1.56
N LEU A 59 3.52 -16.52 -1.01
CA LEU A 59 2.69 -15.48 -0.41
C LEU A 59 1.83 -14.73 -1.44
N LEU A 60 2.43 -14.28 -2.55
CA LEU A 60 1.78 -13.39 -3.52
C LEU A 60 1.19 -14.12 -4.74
N GLY A 61 1.62 -15.36 -4.98
CA GLY A 61 1.26 -16.14 -6.17
C GLY A 61 0.34 -17.33 -5.90
N SER A 62 -0.10 -17.54 -4.67
CA SER A 62 -1.03 -18.64 -4.36
C SER A 62 -2.48 -18.26 -4.67
N THR A 63 -3.17 -19.16 -5.36
CA THR A 63 -4.63 -19.13 -5.49
C THR A 63 -5.24 -20.07 -4.44
N SER A 64 -6.28 -19.63 -3.75
CA SER A 64 -7.03 -20.50 -2.85
C SER A 64 -8.18 -21.13 -3.61
N ASP A 65 -8.08 -22.41 -3.92
CA ASP A 65 -9.10 -23.13 -4.69
C ASP A 65 -10.34 -23.49 -3.84
N ASN A 66 -10.22 -23.47 -2.51
CA ASN A 66 -11.27 -23.86 -1.56
C ASN A 66 -11.87 -22.65 -0.81
N ARG A 67 -12.28 -21.62 -1.54
CA ARG A 67 -12.91 -20.43 -0.95
C ARG A 67 -14.43 -20.59 -0.86
N THR A 68 -15.01 -20.14 0.25
CA THR A 68 -16.46 -19.89 0.34
C THR A 68 -16.83 -18.59 -0.39
N PRO A 69 -17.77 -18.62 -1.35
CA PRO A 69 -18.24 -17.40 -2.04
C PRO A 69 -18.81 -16.36 -1.07
N VAL A 70 -18.84 -15.10 -1.49
CA VAL A 70 -19.46 -14.02 -0.72
C VAL A 70 -20.96 -14.31 -0.56
N ASN A 71 -21.44 -14.24 0.68
CA ASN A 71 -22.86 -14.29 0.96
C ASN A 71 -23.50 -12.95 0.56
N LYS A 72 -24.19 -12.95 -0.58
CA LYS A 72 -24.84 -11.76 -1.14
C LYS A 72 -25.95 -11.20 -0.25
N GLU A 73 -26.66 -12.04 0.50
CA GLU A 73 -27.72 -11.60 1.41
C GLU A 73 -27.15 -10.72 2.52
N VAL A 74 -25.98 -11.09 3.05
CA VAL A 74 -25.27 -10.28 4.06
C VAL A 74 -24.79 -8.96 3.48
N VAL A 75 -24.22 -8.98 2.26
CA VAL A 75 -23.74 -7.75 1.60
C VAL A 75 -24.89 -6.79 1.31
N GLN A 76 -26.04 -7.30 0.86
CA GLN A 76 -27.23 -6.50 0.54
C GLN A 76 -27.92 -5.89 1.76
N GLN A 77 -27.65 -6.38 2.97
CA GLN A 77 -28.10 -5.74 4.21
C GLN A 77 -27.32 -4.46 4.54
N GLY A 78 -26.13 -4.29 3.94
CA GLY A 78 -25.30 -3.11 4.10
C GLY A 78 -25.66 -1.97 3.13
N PRO A 79 -25.04 -0.79 3.30
CA PRO A 79 -25.16 0.30 2.34
C PRO A 79 -24.67 -0.12 0.95
N VAL A 80 -25.43 0.25 -0.08
CA VAL A 80 -25.09 -0.03 -1.49
C VAL A 80 -24.94 1.26 -2.30
N CYS A 81 -24.26 1.15 -3.43
CA CYS A 81 -24.00 2.29 -4.31
C CYS A 81 -25.30 2.86 -4.91
N LEU A 82 -25.66 4.08 -4.51
CA LEU A 82 -26.81 4.84 -5.00
C LEU A 82 -26.47 5.56 -6.33
N ASP A 83 -27.48 6.08 -7.02
CA ASP A 83 -27.28 6.65 -8.36
C ASP A 83 -26.37 7.90 -8.35
N HIS A 84 -26.40 8.71 -7.30
CA HIS A 84 -25.49 9.84 -7.17
C HIS A 84 -24.02 9.39 -6.95
N HIS A 85 -23.80 8.28 -6.24
CA HIS A 85 -22.46 7.66 -6.14
C HIS A 85 -21.98 7.18 -7.51
N LYS A 86 -22.85 6.48 -8.26
CA LYS A 86 -22.54 6.01 -9.62
C LYS A 86 -22.21 7.17 -10.55
N ALA A 87 -22.91 8.29 -10.44
CA ALA A 87 -22.64 9.50 -11.22
C ALA A 87 -21.22 10.04 -10.97
N ILE A 88 -20.75 10.04 -9.71
CA ILE A 88 -19.37 10.43 -9.36
C ILE A 88 -18.35 9.43 -9.92
N LEU A 89 -18.59 8.14 -9.72
CA LEU A 89 -17.65 7.08 -10.13
C LEU A 89 -17.50 7.00 -11.66
N ASN A 90 -18.60 7.19 -12.38
CA ASN A 90 -18.68 7.07 -13.85
C ASN A 90 -18.43 8.40 -14.59
N ALA A 91 -18.18 9.50 -13.88
CA ALA A 91 -17.88 10.78 -14.52
C ALA A 91 -16.66 10.66 -15.47
N PRO A 92 -16.55 11.43 -16.56
CA PRO A 92 -15.32 11.45 -17.35
C PRO A 92 -14.14 11.96 -16.54
N TYR A 93 -12.96 11.34 -16.68
CA TYR A 93 -11.73 11.84 -16.06
C TYR A 93 -11.21 13.05 -16.85
N THR A 94 -10.63 14.01 -16.14
CA THR A 94 -10.16 15.28 -16.74
C THR A 94 -8.66 15.45 -16.65
N ALA A 95 -8.09 16.24 -17.58
CA ALA A 95 -6.67 16.61 -17.56
C ALA A 95 -6.27 17.31 -16.25
N ASP A 96 -7.16 18.16 -15.71
CA ASP A 96 -6.94 18.88 -14.46
C ASP A 96 -6.87 17.94 -13.26
N GLU A 97 -7.72 16.91 -13.19
CA GLU A 97 -7.64 15.86 -12.17
C GLU A 97 -6.29 15.14 -12.23
N VAL A 98 -5.88 14.71 -13.42
CA VAL A 98 -4.60 14.01 -13.62
C VAL A 98 -3.42 14.88 -13.18
N LYS A 99 -3.37 16.13 -13.63
CA LYS A 99 -2.29 17.06 -13.26
C LYS A 99 -2.29 17.31 -11.76
N LYS A 100 -3.44 17.61 -11.17
CA LYS A 100 -3.57 17.84 -9.72
C LYS A 100 -3.07 16.64 -8.92
N ASP A 101 -3.47 15.42 -9.29
CA ASP A 101 -3.07 14.23 -8.57
C ASP A 101 -1.59 13.91 -8.74
N LEU A 102 -1.03 14.04 -9.94
CA LEU A 102 0.42 13.91 -10.15
C LEU A 102 1.20 14.90 -9.30
N PHE A 103 0.78 16.17 -9.29
CA PHE A 103 1.47 17.23 -8.55
C PHE A 103 1.37 17.05 -7.02
N SER A 104 0.33 16.36 -6.56
CA SER A 104 0.16 16.03 -5.15
C SER A 104 1.01 14.83 -4.69
N ILE A 105 1.67 14.10 -5.60
CA ILE A 105 2.62 13.03 -5.23
C ILE A 105 3.87 13.70 -4.64
N PRO A 106 4.31 13.36 -3.42
CA PRO A 106 5.51 13.96 -2.84
C PRO A 106 6.75 13.63 -3.69
N GLY A 107 7.60 14.61 -3.95
CA GLY A 107 8.80 14.44 -4.79
C GLY A 107 9.79 13.40 -4.25
N ILE A 108 9.84 13.25 -2.93
CA ILE A 108 10.70 12.29 -2.21
C ILE A 108 10.24 10.81 -2.31
N LYS A 109 9.15 10.52 -3.03
CA LYS A 109 8.71 9.14 -3.23
C LYS A 109 9.66 8.43 -4.18
N ALA A 110 10.12 7.24 -3.78
CA ALA A 110 11.00 6.40 -4.60
C ALA A 110 10.40 6.17 -6.00
N PRO A 111 11.20 6.25 -7.08
CA PRO A 111 10.73 5.95 -8.43
C PRO A 111 10.43 4.45 -8.61
N GLY A 112 9.82 4.11 -9.73
CA GLY A 112 9.68 2.73 -10.14
C GLY A 112 10.92 2.25 -10.92
N PRO A 113 10.80 1.09 -11.61
CA PRO A 113 11.87 0.57 -12.46
C PRO A 113 12.36 1.54 -13.55
N ASP A 114 11.52 2.48 -13.99
CA ASP A 114 11.85 3.48 -15.00
C ASP A 114 12.81 4.59 -14.50
N GLY A 115 13.01 4.70 -13.20
CA GLY A 115 13.86 5.71 -12.57
C GLY A 115 13.23 7.11 -12.51
N PHE A 116 12.03 7.33 -13.04
CA PHE A 116 11.41 8.66 -13.09
C PHE A 116 10.58 8.94 -11.83
N GLY A 117 11.14 9.77 -10.95
CA GLY A 117 10.48 10.24 -9.73
C GLY A 117 9.47 11.36 -9.99
N SER A 118 8.70 11.75 -8.96
CA SER A 118 7.69 12.80 -9.10
C SER A 118 8.30 14.19 -9.43
N TYR A 119 9.52 14.49 -8.98
CA TYR A 119 10.19 15.75 -9.36
C TYR A 119 10.43 15.86 -10.86
N PHE A 120 10.89 14.79 -11.51
CA PHE A 120 11.09 14.77 -12.96
C PHE A 120 9.82 15.22 -13.70
N TYR A 121 8.67 14.63 -13.40
CA TYR A 121 7.42 14.98 -14.07
C TYR A 121 6.96 16.40 -13.77
N LYS A 122 7.22 16.91 -12.57
CA LYS A 122 6.85 18.28 -12.18
C LYS A 122 7.71 19.32 -12.89
N ASP A 123 9.01 19.08 -12.92
CA ASP A 123 9.99 20.02 -13.49
C ASP A 123 9.92 20.01 -15.03
N ALA A 124 9.77 18.82 -15.63
CA ALA A 124 9.63 18.64 -17.07
C ALA A 124 8.16 18.69 -17.55
N TRP A 125 7.21 19.14 -16.74
CA TRP A 125 5.77 19.10 -17.08
C TRP A 125 5.44 19.82 -18.38
N HIS A 126 6.15 20.91 -18.67
CA HIS A 126 6.00 21.68 -19.90
C HIS A 126 6.45 20.93 -21.17
N ILE A 127 7.16 19.80 -21.01
CA ILE A 127 7.65 18.94 -22.09
C ILE A 127 6.81 17.67 -22.19
N VAL A 128 6.55 16.99 -21.07
CA VAL A 128 5.94 15.65 -21.04
C VAL A 128 4.49 15.62 -20.57
N GLY A 129 3.94 16.77 -20.15
CA GLY A 129 2.66 16.84 -19.44
C GLY A 129 1.49 16.39 -20.30
N ASP A 130 1.48 16.77 -21.57
CA ASP A 130 0.39 16.46 -22.50
C ASP A 130 0.36 14.96 -22.83
N GLU A 131 1.52 14.33 -23.05
CA GLU A 131 1.61 12.89 -23.26
C GLU A 131 1.25 12.10 -22.01
N VAL A 132 1.66 12.57 -20.83
CA VAL A 132 1.32 11.93 -19.55
C VAL A 132 -0.19 11.99 -19.31
N ILE A 133 -0.83 13.13 -19.56
CA ILE A 133 -2.29 13.27 -19.47
C ILE A 133 -2.97 12.32 -20.44
N ALA A 134 -2.56 12.33 -21.72
CA ALA A 134 -3.17 11.49 -22.74
C ALA A 134 -3.07 10.00 -22.38
N ALA A 135 -1.89 9.54 -21.93
CA ALA A 135 -1.66 8.16 -21.55
C ALA A 135 -2.50 7.72 -20.34
N ILE A 136 -2.62 8.59 -19.31
CA ILE A 136 -3.41 8.27 -18.12
C ILE A 136 -4.91 8.26 -18.44
N LEU A 137 -5.40 9.24 -19.20
CA LEU A 137 -6.81 9.29 -19.58
C LEU A 137 -7.20 8.12 -20.48
N ASP A 138 -6.37 7.75 -21.46
CA ASP A 138 -6.61 6.58 -22.31
C ASP A 138 -6.69 5.29 -21.47
N MET A 139 -5.75 5.10 -20.53
CA MET A 139 -5.77 3.96 -19.62
C MET A 139 -7.05 3.91 -18.79
N LEU A 140 -7.46 5.04 -18.20
CA LEU A 140 -8.65 5.13 -17.36
C LEU A 140 -9.95 4.89 -18.15
N GLN A 141 -9.97 5.23 -19.44
CA GLN A 141 -11.12 5.01 -20.32
C GLN A 141 -11.18 3.58 -20.88
N GLN A 142 -10.03 3.02 -21.30
CA GLN A 142 -9.96 1.71 -21.95
C GLN A 142 -9.77 0.55 -20.97
N GLY A 143 -9.35 0.84 -19.72
CA GLY A 143 -9.02 -0.18 -18.72
C GLY A 143 -7.75 -0.99 -19.05
N ARG A 144 -6.89 -0.49 -19.94
CA ARG A 144 -5.68 -1.20 -20.41
C ARG A 144 -4.43 -0.41 -20.06
N ILE A 145 -3.52 -1.05 -19.33
CA ILE A 145 -2.25 -0.46 -18.91
C ILE A 145 -1.08 -1.09 -19.69
N LEU A 146 -0.11 -0.26 -20.09
CA LEU A 146 1.16 -0.74 -20.64
C LEU A 146 1.90 -1.58 -19.59
N LYS A 147 2.49 -2.70 -20.02
CA LYS A 147 3.16 -3.65 -19.13
C LYS A 147 4.32 -2.99 -18.39
N GLU A 148 5.06 -2.14 -19.10
CA GLU A 148 6.19 -1.38 -18.60
C GLU A 148 5.77 -0.44 -17.46
N VAL A 149 4.62 0.23 -17.59
CA VAL A 149 4.07 1.11 -16.53
C VAL A 149 3.67 0.29 -15.31
N ASN A 150 3.19 -0.94 -15.52
CA ASN A 150 2.80 -1.87 -14.47
C ASN A 150 3.97 -2.64 -13.84
N HIS A 151 5.18 -2.56 -14.40
CA HIS A 151 6.36 -3.17 -13.78
C HIS A 151 6.64 -2.52 -12.42
N THR A 152 6.91 -3.36 -11.43
CA THR A 152 7.13 -2.96 -10.04
C THR A 152 8.34 -3.69 -9.50
N VAL A 153 9.25 -2.96 -8.85
CA VAL A 153 10.34 -3.56 -8.08
C VAL A 153 9.87 -3.79 -6.66
N ILE A 154 9.98 -5.02 -6.17
CA ILE A 154 9.71 -5.34 -4.77
C ILE A 154 11.01 -5.19 -3.98
N THR A 155 11.03 -4.25 -3.05
CA THR A 155 12.14 -4.06 -2.10
C THR A 155 11.75 -4.63 -0.74
N LEU A 156 12.66 -5.35 -0.08
CA LEU A 156 12.42 -5.93 1.23
C LEU A 156 12.91 -4.99 2.33
N ILE A 157 12.04 -4.66 3.29
CA ILE A 157 12.39 -3.87 4.47
C ILE A 157 12.23 -4.71 5.73
N PRO A 158 13.26 -4.80 6.59
CA PRO A 158 13.17 -5.57 7.83
C PRO A 158 12.16 -4.95 8.80
N LYS A 159 11.37 -5.79 9.47
CA LYS A 159 10.38 -5.40 10.50
C LYS A 159 11.05 -5.10 11.84
N THR A 160 12.16 -5.78 12.12
CA THR A 160 12.92 -5.74 13.37
C THR A 160 14.38 -5.41 13.07
N LYS A 161 15.17 -5.07 14.10
CA LYS A 161 16.58 -4.68 13.91
C LYS A 161 17.48 -5.84 13.45
N CYS A 162 17.16 -7.06 13.85
CA CYS A 162 17.96 -8.26 13.57
C CYS A 162 17.00 -9.36 13.11
N PRO A 163 16.51 -9.27 11.85
CA PRO A 163 15.56 -10.24 11.35
C PRO A 163 16.23 -11.61 11.19
N LYS A 164 15.54 -12.67 11.61
CA LYS A 164 16.03 -14.05 11.55
C LYS A 164 15.35 -14.88 10.49
N ASP A 165 14.09 -14.57 10.20
CA ASP A 165 13.26 -15.33 9.26
C ASP A 165 12.81 -14.46 8.09
N VAL A 166 12.60 -15.09 6.92
CA VAL A 166 12.08 -14.40 5.72
C VAL A 166 10.74 -13.68 5.98
N SER A 167 9.97 -14.16 6.96
CA SER A 167 8.69 -13.58 7.37
C SER A 167 8.80 -12.26 8.14
N GLU A 168 9.99 -11.95 8.66
CA GLU A 168 10.28 -10.71 9.37
C GLU A 168 10.63 -9.55 8.41
N PHE A 169 10.46 -9.74 7.11
CA PHE A 169 10.58 -8.69 6.11
C PHE A 169 9.20 -8.26 5.60
N ARG A 170 9.09 -6.99 5.23
CA ARG A 170 7.92 -6.43 4.53
C ARG A 170 8.30 -6.19 3.07
N PRO A 171 7.50 -6.68 2.11
CA PRO A 171 7.66 -6.27 0.73
C PRO A 171 7.14 -4.82 0.58
N ILE A 172 7.89 -4.00 -0.14
CA ILE A 172 7.47 -2.68 -0.58
C ILE A 172 7.54 -2.63 -2.09
N SER A 173 6.38 -2.38 -2.70
CA SER A 173 6.23 -2.21 -4.14
C SER A 173 6.64 -0.80 -4.57
N CYS A 174 7.77 -0.70 -5.26
CA CYS A 174 8.23 0.51 -5.93
C CYS A 174 7.65 0.56 -7.34
N CYS A 175 6.46 1.14 -7.48
CA CYS A 175 5.76 1.29 -8.75
C CYS A 175 6.21 2.57 -9.49
N ASN A 176 6.05 2.61 -10.81
CA ASN A 176 6.30 3.81 -11.61
C ASN A 176 5.40 4.99 -11.17
N THR A 177 5.87 6.22 -11.34
CA THR A 177 5.13 7.42 -10.92
C THR A 177 3.81 7.57 -11.68
N ILE A 178 3.78 7.19 -12.97
CA ILE A 178 2.54 7.16 -13.76
C ILE A 178 1.51 6.20 -13.13
N TYR A 179 1.93 4.99 -12.74
CA TYR A 179 1.05 4.02 -12.05
C TYR A 179 0.51 4.59 -10.73
N LYS A 180 1.36 5.26 -9.94
CA LYS A 180 0.94 5.94 -8.71
C LYS A 180 -0.07 7.05 -8.98
N CYS A 181 0.05 7.74 -10.11
CA CYS A 181 -0.91 8.76 -10.52
C CYS A 181 -2.25 8.12 -10.88
N ILE A 182 -2.28 7.11 -11.75
CA ILE A 182 -3.50 6.39 -12.15
C ILE A 182 -4.27 5.91 -10.91
N THR A 183 -3.60 5.18 -10.01
CA THR A 183 -4.21 4.66 -8.79
C THR A 183 -4.70 5.78 -7.87
N LYS A 184 -4.00 6.92 -7.82
CA LYS A 184 -4.42 8.08 -7.04
C LYS A 184 -5.70 8.73 -7.58
N VAL A 185 -5.83 8.88 -8.89
CA VAL A 185 -7.05 9.42 -9.53
C VAL A 185 -8.25 8.52 -9.21
N LEU A 186 -8.09 7.19 -9.34
CA LEU A 186 -9.11 6.21 -8.98
C LEU A 186 -9.50 6.30 -7.49
N CYS A 187 -8.49 6.33 -6.60
CA CYS A 187 -8.72 6.47 -5.16
C CYS A 187 -9.40 7.80 -4.82
N GLY A 188 -9.13 8.88 -5.55
CA GLY A 188 -9.77 10.18 -5.38
C GLY A 188 -11.30 10.12 -5.56
N ARG A 189 -11.78 9.31 -6.51
CA ARG A 189 -13.22 9.09 -6.71
C ARG A 189 -13.83 8.19 -5.67
N LEU A 190 -13.19 7.06 -5.38
CA LEU A 190 -13.65 6.14 -4.33
C LEU A 190 -13.77 6.86 -2.99
N ARG A 191 -12.80 7.73 -2.66
CA ARG A 191 -12.80 8.52 -1.42
C ARG A 191 -14.06 9.37 -1.23
N GLN A 192 -14.71 9.82 -2.30
CA GLN A 192 -15.94 10.63 -2.21
C GLN A 192 -17.16 9.80 -1.85
N VAL A 193 -17.16 8.51 -2.17
CA VAL A 193 -18.32 7.60 -2.02
C VAL A 193 -18.18 6.68 -0.81
N LEU A 194 -16.95 6.28 -0.46
CA LEU A 194 -16.70 5.35 0.65
C LEU A 194 -17.26 5.78 2.02
N PRO A 195 -17.34 7.07 2.39
CA PRO A 195 -17.95 7.47 3.66
C PRO A 195 -19.40 7.05 3.83
N ASP A 196 -20.16 6.96 2.73
CA ASP A 196 -21.57 6.60 2.73
C ASP A 196 -21.78 5.08 2.62
N LEU A 197 -20.77 4.36 2.09
CA LEU A 197 -20.81 2.91 1.92
C LEU A 197 -20.26 2.14 3.13
N ILE A 198 -19.38 2.76 3.92
CA ILE A 198 -18.72 2.11 5.06
C ILE A 198 -19.42 2.54 6.36
N MET A 199 -19.84 1.60 7.21
CA MET A 199 -20.44 1.90 8.51
C MET A 199 -19.51 2.70 9.44
N GLU A 200 -20.06 3.56 10.29
CA GLU A 200 -19.31 4.50 11.14
C GLU A 200 -18.34 3.84 12.12
N ASN A 201 -18.61 2.59 12.52
CA ASN A 201 -17.74 1.79 13.39
C ASN A 201 -16.41 1.39 12.73
N GLN A 202 -16.27 1.55 11.42
CA GLN A 202 -15.02 1.41 10.69
C GLN A 202 -14.39 2.80 10.48
N GLY A 203 -13.45 3.15 11.37
CA GLY A 203 -12.70 4.40 11.31
C GLY A 203 -11.46 4.39 10.40
N GLY A 204 -10.92 3.21 10.07
CA GLY A 204 -9.68 3.09 9.28
C GLY A 204 -9.90 3.38 7.79
N PHE A 205 -8.99 4.15 7.18
CA PHE A 205 -8.93 4.41 5.73
C PHE A 205 -10.16 5.09 5.10
N VAL A 206 -11.06 5.66 5.90
CA VAL A 206 -12.20 6.45 5.43
C VAL A 206 -11.93 7.93 5.65
N HIS A 207 -12.21 8.76 4.64
CA HIS A 207 -12.00 10.21 4.77
C HIS A 207 -12.87 10.81 5.88
N GLY A 208 -12.28 11.69 6.69
CA GLY A 208 -12.98 12.36 7.79
C GLY A 208 -13.12 11.52 9.07
N ARG A 209 -12.67 10.26 9.07
CA ARG A 209 -12.71 9.39 10.25
C ARG A 209 -11.35 9.30 10.93
N TYR A 210 -11.38 9.28 12.26
CA TYR A 210 -10.19 9.26 13.11
C TYR A 210 -10.20 8.06 14.04
N ILE A 211 -9.04 7.43 14.22
CA ILE A 211 -8.88 6.24 15.09
C ILE A 211 -9.31 6.49 16.55
N VAL A 212 -9.25 7.74 17.00
CA VAL A 212 -9.64 8.14 18.35
C VAL A 212 -11.12 7.83 18.62
N HIS A 213 -11.99 7.95 17.62
CA HIS A 213 -13.41 7.64 17.79
C HIS A 213 -13.62 6.16 18.14
N ASN A 214 -12.92 5.25 17.46
CA ASN A 214 -12.97 3.82 17.77
C ASN A 214 -12.47 3.52 19.19
N ILE A 215 -11.45 4.26 19.68
CA ILE A 215 -10.96 4.10 21.06
C ILE A 215 -12.04 4.50 22.06
N MET A 216 -12.74 5.62 21.83
CA MET A 216 -13.84 6.08 22.69
C MET A 216 -15.00 5.07 22.71
N VAL A 217 -15.42 4.57 21.54
CA VAL A 217 -16.49 3.54 21.45
C VAL A 217 -16.10 2.29 22.26
N VAL A 218 -14.87 1.80 22.11
CA VAL A 218 -14.40 0.64 22.88
C VAL A 218 -14.38 0.93 24.37
N GLN A 219 -13.91 2.11 24.80
CA GLN A 219 -13.90 2.50 26.22
C GLN A 219 -15.31 2.51 26.83
N ASP A 220 -16.30 3.02 26.10
CA ASP A 220 -17.69 3.04 26.56
C ASP A 220 -18.31 1.63 26.59
N LEU A 221 -18.04 0.79 25.58
CA LEU A 221 -18.51 -0.60 25.54
C LEU A 221 -18.00 -1.41 26.74
N VAL A 222 -16.75 -1.20 27.16
CA VAL A 222 -16.14 -1.97 28.27
C VAL A 222 -16.28 -1.29 29.64
N ARG A 223 -16.89 -0.09 29.72
CA ARG A 223 -16.97 0.74 30.93
C ARG A 223 -17.53 0.03 32.17
N HIS A 224 -18.42 -0.93 31.94
CA HIS A 224 -19.12 -1.67 32.99
C HIS A 224 -18.57 -3.08 33.22
N TYR A 225 -17.53 -3.48 32.48
CA TYR A 225 -16.91 -4.79 32.65
C TYR A 225 -16.35 -4.94 34.07
N GLY A 226 -16.59 -6.09 34.70
CA GLY A 226 -16.11 -6.40 36.05
C GLY A 226 -16.89 -5.75 37.20
N ARG A 227 -17.96 -4.97 36.93
CA ARG A 227 -18.81 -4.42 37.99
C ARG A 227 -19.77 -5.48 38.55
N LYS A 228 -20.02 -5.44 39.86
CA LYS A 228 -21.02 -6.29 40.53
C LYS A 228 -22.41 -6.06 39.93
N GLY A 229 -23.14 -7.14 39.64
CA GLY A 229 -24.50 -7.10 39.09
C GLY A 229 -24.59 -6.91 37.57
N VAL A 230 -23.47 -6.81 36.86
CA VAL A 230 -23.45 -6.74 35.39
C VAL A 230 -23.30 -8.14 34.80
N LYS A 231 -23.93 -8.38 33.64
CA LYS A 231 -23.80 -9.66 32.92
C LYS A 231 -22.33 -9.94 32.57
N PRO A 232 -21.84 -11.17 32.77
CA PRO A 232 -20.54 -11.59 32.26
C PRO A 232 -20.42 -11.24 30.77
N SER A 233 -19.33 -10.58 30.41
CA SER A 233 -19.09 -10.05 29.07
C SER A 233 -17.66 -10.37 28.65
N CYS A 234 -17.41 -10.53 27.36
CA CYS A 234 -16.07 -10.78 26.81
C CYS A 234 -15.73 -9.76 25.72
N LEU A 235 -14.44 -9.58 25.46
CA LEU A 235 -13.93 -8.79 24.34
C LEU A 235 -13.12 -9.73 23.44
N MET A 236 -13.42 -9.72 22.15
CA MET A 236 -12.69 -10.49 21.15
C MET A 236 -11.86 -9.54 20.29
N LYS A 237 -10.56 -9.82 20.20
CA LYS A 237 -9.63 -9.13 19.30
C LYS A 237 -9.25 -10.09 18.18
N ILE A 238 -9.59 -9.72 16.95
CA ILE A 238 -9.26 -10.47 15.74
C ILE A 238 -8.26 -9.64 14.93
N ASP A 239 -7.19 -10.27 14.45
CA ASP A 239 -6.18 -9.64 13.59
C ASP A 239 -5.98 -10.47 12.34
N LEU A 240 -5.86 -9.80 11.18
CA LEU A 240 -5.68 -10.46 9.89
C LEU A 240 -4.20 -10.48 9.52
N GLN A 241 -3.64 -11.68 9.38
CA GLN A 241 -2.26 -11.83 8.96
C GLN A 241 -2.10 -11.39 7.50
N LYS A 242 -1.28 -10.34 7.29
CA LYS A 242 -0.87 -9.85 5.96
C LYS A 242 -2.05 -9.57 5.02
N ALA A 243 -3.05 -8.83 5.50
CA ALA A 243 -4.30 -8.61 4.78
C ALA A 243 -4.15 -8.18 3.31
N TYR A 244 -3.16 -7.34 2.95
CA TYR A 244 -2.95 -6.93 1.56
C TYR A 244 -2.37 -8.03 0.67
N ASP A 245 -1.62 -8.96 1.24
CA ASP A 245 -0.97 -10.07 0.52
C ASP A 245 -1.91 -11.28 0.39
N THR A 246 -2.97 -11.35 1.20
CA THR A 246 -3.85 -12.53 1.32
C THR A 246 -5.26 -12.35 0.75
N VAL A 247 -5.59 -11.15 0.23
CA VAL A 247 -6.88 -10.89 -0.43
C VAL A 247 -6.89 -11.51 -1.83
N VAL A 248 -7.90 -12.35 -2.08
CA VAL A 248 -8.09 -13.04 -3.36
C VAL A 248 -8.87 -12.16 -4.34
N TRP A 249 -8.44 -12.09 -5.60
CA TRP A 249 -9.10 -11.29 -6.64
C TRP A 249 -10.58 -11.62 -6.87
N GLN A 250 -10.95 -12.90 -6.82
CA GLN A 250 -12.35 -13.33 -6.94
C GLN A 250 -13.24 -12.74 -5.84
N PHE A 251 -12.73 -12.62 -4.61
CA PHE A 251 -13.48 -11.97 -3.52
C PHE A 251 -13.76 -10.50 -3.86
N LEU A 252 -12.76 -9.77 -4.37
CA LEU A 252 -12.96 -8.38 -4.79
C LEU A 252 -13.98 -8.25 -5.92
N GLN A 253 -13.95 -9.17 -6.90
CA GLN A 253 -14.93 -9.20 -8.00
C GLN A 253 -16.35 -9.53 -7.55
N GLU A 254 -16.53 -10.30 -6.48
CA GLU A 254 -17.85 -10.59 -5.92
C GLU A 254 -18.39 -9.46 -5.05
N MET A 255 -17.51 -8.64 -4.47
CA MET A 255 -17.86 -7.50 -3.61
C MET A 255 -18.13 -6.21 -4.38
N LEU A 256 -17.47 -6.01 -5.52
CA LEU A 256 -17.56 -4.81 -6.37
C LEU A 256 -18.60 -4.98 -7.48
#